data_AF-A0A1Y1VDV0-F1
#
_entry.id   AF-A0A1Y1VDV0-F1
#
_cell.length_a   1.000
_cell.length_b   1.000
_cell.length_c   1.000
_cell.angle_alpha   90.00
_cell.angle_beta   90.00
_cell.angle_gamma   90.00
#
_symmetry.space_group_name_H-M   'P 1'
#
loop_
_entity.id
_entity.type
_entity.pdbx_description
1 polymer ?
#
loop_
_entity_poly.entity_id
_entity_poly.type
_entity_poly.pdbx_seq_one_letter_code
_entity_poly.pdbx_strand_id
1 'polypeptide(L)'
;MTLKRKRLPKPVVATTNNKTIRKKKTHQFSQALISKFHVLNKEKERLKQQPQNSEVIERLNEIEKTIEHMGGLDAYQKASLLGQDKRRGGDSSKWFIKQLLSLKKPTEFENDDNYIAGKPSNSKTYSLLDIGAVSGSNYSKEGKWIKAKAIDLNPQDSLVEKADFFEYPIPAEKYQILCLSLVINFVGDNKKRGIMIARANKFLVKNGLLFIVLPNPCVNNSRYCTDEHFKKILDYLGFTLVTSHVSRKLVYYLFRKIKDINIQKIQKAKPKFPKVLLNDGVSRNNFCVVI
;
A
#
# COMPACT_ATOMS: atom_id res chain seq x y z
N MET A 1 13.06 8.61 72.15
CA MET A 1 13.69 8.32 70.84
C MET A 1 13.48 6.85 70.52
N THR A 2 12.59 6.53 69.58
CA THR A 2 12.19 5.14 69.26
C THR A 2 12.51 4.88 67.79
N LEU A 3 13.55 4.08 67.54
CA LEU A 3 14.06 3.74 66.21
C LEU A 3 13.06 2.81 65.48
N LYS A 4 12.44 3.29 64.39
CA LYS A 4 11.61 2.48 63.49
C LYS A 4 12.50 1.54 62.65
N ARG A 5 12.32 0.22 62.81
CA ARG A 5 12.93 -0.81 61.96
C ARG A 5 12.43 -0.69 60.51
N LYS A 6 13.35 -0.51 59.55
CA LYS A 6 13.07 -0.58 58.10
C LYS A 6 12.77 -2.04 57.70
N ARG A 7 11.67 -2.28 56.99
CA ARG A 7 11.37 -3.57 56.34
C ARG A 7 12.27 -3.76 55.12
N LEU A 8 12.93 -4.91 55.01
CA LEU A 8 13.68 -5.33 53.82
C LEU A 8 12.72 -5.64 52.66
N PRO A 9 13.08 -5.30 51.41
CA PRO A 9 12.27 -5.63 50.23
C PRO A 9 12.27 -7.15 49.98
N LYS A 10 11.09 -7.70 49.65
CA LYS A 10 10.95 -9.10 49.23
C LYS A 10 11.62 -9.32 47.87
N PRO A 11 12.18 -10.52 47.59
CA PRO A 11 12.81 -10.80 46.31
C PRO A 11 11.80 -10.69 45.17
N VAL A 12 12.13 -9.91 44.14
CA VAL A 12 11.39 -9.89 42.88
C VAL A 12 11.68 -11.21 42.17
N VAL A 13 10.82 -12.21 42.34
CA VAL A 13 10.81 -13.37 41.46
C VAL A 13 10.47 -12.86 40.07
N ALA A 14 11.47 -12.82 39.18
CA ALA A 14 11.31 -12.51 37.78
C ALA A 14 10.41 -13.57 37.12
N THR A 15 9.10 -13.35 37.18
CA THR A 15 8.14 -14.05 36.34
C THR A 15 8.36 -13.53 34.92
N THR A 16 9.28 -14.19 34.20
CA THR A 16 9.44 -14.04 32.76
C THR A 16 8.08 -14.30 32.12
N ASN A 17 7.46 -13.21 31.67
CA ASN A 17 6.08 -13.20 31.24
C ASN A 17 5.99 -13.97 29.89
N ASN A 18 5.77 -15.29 29.96
CA ASN A 18 5.81 -16.22 28.82
C ASN A 18 4.90 -15.80 27.64
N LYS A 19 3.83 -15.05 27.91
CA LYS A 19 2.95 -14.45 26.89
C LYS A 19 3.69 -13.41 26.02
N THR A 20 4.59 -12.62 26.60
CA THR A 20 5.37 -11.59 25.92
C THR A 20 6.47 -12.20 25.06
N ILE A 21 7.13 -13.26 25.56
CA ILE A 21 8.15 -14.01 24.82
C ILE A 21 7.53 -14.76 23.63
N ARG A 22 6.38 -15.45 23.83
CA ARG A 22 5.63 -16.09 22.74
C ARG A 22 5.21 -15.09 21.67
N LYS A 23 4.67 -13.92 22.05
CA LYS A 23 4.32 -12.84 21.11
C LYS A 23 5.53 -12.27 20.34
N LYS A 24 6.70 -12.21 20.97
CA LYS A 24 7.94 -11.72 20.33
C LYS A 24 8.47 -12.73 19.31
N LYS A 25 8.45 -14.02 19.65
CA LYS A 25 8.80 -15.14 18.74
C LYS A 25 7.84 -15.23 17.55
N THR A 26 6.53 -15.16 17.77
CA THR A 26 5.54 -15.21 16.66
C THR A 26 5.64 -14.00 15.73
N HIS A 27 6.00 -12.82 16.24
CA HIS A 27 6.23 -11.63 15.42
C HIS A 27 7.52 -11.68 14.60
N GLN A 28 8.61 -12.21 15.16
CA GLN A 28 9.84 -12.44 14.40
C GLN A 28 9.61 -13.47 13.29
N PHE A 29 8.85 -14.52 13.59
CA PHE A 29 8.44 -15.53 12.63
C PHE A 29 7.59 -14.95 11.49
N SER A 30 6.61 -14.08 11.80
CA SER A 30 5.78 -13.44 10.76
C SER A 30 6.57 -12.45 9.89
N GLN A 31 7.51 -11.70 10.46
CA GLN A 31 8.37 -10.78 9.69
C GLN A 31 9.38 -11.51 8.80
N ALA A 32 9.96 -12.61 9.26
CA ALA A 32 10.84 -13.45 8.46
C ALA A 32 10.07 -14.06 7.27
N LEU A 33 8.84 -14.54 7.51
CA LEU A 33 7.95 -15.06 6.47
C LEU A 33 7.65 -14.00 5.40
N ILE A 34 7.23 -12.80 5.82
CA ILE A 34 6.95 -11.66 4.91
C ILE A 34 8.19 -11.30 4.09
N SER A 35 9.35 -11.19 4.75
CA SER A 35 10.61 -10.82 4.09
C SER A 35 11.03 -11.87 3.05
N LYS A 36 10.95 -13.16 3.40
CA LYS A 36 11.26 -14.27 2.49
C LYS A 36 10.30 -14.27 1.29
N PHE A 37 9.01 -14.03 1.51
CA PHE A 37 8.04 -13.93 0.42
C PHE A 37 8.39 -12.80 -0.56
N HIS A 38 8.75 -11.61 -0.06
CA HIS A 38 9.17 -10.50 -0.91
C HIS A 38 10.43 -10.79 -1.72
N VAL A 39 11.41 -11.47 -1.13
CA VAL A 39 12.63 -11.90 -1.83
C VAL A 39 12.29 -12.85 -2.96
N LEU A 40 11.52 -13.91 -2.67
CA LEU A 40 11.11 -14.90 -3.65
C LEU A 40 10.27 -14.29 -4.78
N ASN A 41 9.33 -13.40 -4.46
CA ASN A 41 8.50 -12.75 -5.48
C ASN A 41 9.31 -11.84 -6.41
N LYS A 42 10.31 -11.14 -5.85
CA LYS A 42 11.22 -10.30 -6.65
C LYS A 42 12.13 -11.15 -7.54
N GLU A 43 12.63 -12.28 -7.03
CA GLU A 43 13.42 -13.23 -7.80
C GLU A 43 12.60 -13.84 -8.94
N LYS A 44 11.36 -14.26 -8.66
CA LYS A 44 10.40 -14.78 -9.63
C LYS A 44 10.17 -13.81 -10.79
N GLU A 45 9.87 -12.55 -10.51
CA GLU A 45 9.65 -11.54 -11.56
C GLU A 45 10.91 -11.24 -12.37
N ARG A 46 12.11 -11.33 -11.76
CA ARG A 46 13.38 -11.22 -12.49
C ARG A 46 13.58 -12.39 -13.46
N LEU A 47 13.34 -13.62 -13.01
CA LEU A 47 13.52 -14.83 -13.81
C LEU A 47 12.54 -14.90 -14.99
N LYS A 48 11.30 -14.45 -14.82
CA LYS A 48 10.31 -14.33 -15.91
C LYS A 48 10.74 -13.39 -17.04
N GLN A 49 11.69 -12.48 -16.79
CA GLN A 49 12.23 -11.56 -17.80
C GLN A 49 13.46 -12.12 -18.53
N GLN A 50 13.97 -13.29 -18.12
CA GLN A 50 15.11 -13.94 -18.75
C GLN A 50 14.65 -14.94 -19.82
N PRO A 51 15.53 -15.35 -20.76
CA PRO A 51 15.25 -16.48 -21.65
C PRO A 51 14.87 -17.73 -20.86
N GLN A 52 13.78 -18.38 -21.25
CA GLN A 52 13.22 -19.54 -20.54
C GLN A 52 14.00 -20.81 -20.89
N ASN A 53 15.22 -20.92 -20.35
CA ASN A 53 16.02 -22.14 -20.40
C ASN A 53 15.68 -23.09 -19.24
N SER A 54 16.20 -24.31 -19.28
CA SER A 54 15.89 -25.34 -18.27
C SER A 54 16.19 -24.90 -16.84
N GLU A 55 17.31 -24.22 -16.60
CA GLU A 55 17.70 -23.73 -15.27
C GLU A 55 16.72 -22.67 -14.74
N VAL A 56 16.29 -21.73 -15.60
CA VAL A 56 15.31 -20.70 -15.23
C VAL A 56 13.95 -21.32 -14.91
N ILE A 57 13.52 -22.31 -15.70
CA ILE A 57 12.25 -23.02 -15.49
C ILE A 57 12.30 -23.83 -14.19
N GLU A 58 13.37 -24.57 -13.95
CA GLU A 58 13.58 -25.30 -12.69
C GLU A 58 13.55 -24.36 -11.49
N ARG A 59 14.28 -23.23 -11.56
CA ARG A 59 14.31 -22.26 -10.46
C ARG A 59 12.94 -21.61 -10.22
N LEU A 60 12.18 -21.32 -11.27
CA LEU A 60 10.81 -20.81 -11.13
C LEU A 60 9.91 -21.82 -10.42
N ASN A 61 10.00 -23.10 -10.79
CA ASN A 61 9.24 -24.19 -10.15
C ASN A 61 9.64 -24.35 -8.67
N GLU A 62 10.93 -24.25 -8.34
CA GLU A 62 11.41 -24.28 -6.95
C GLU A 62 10.86 -23.12 -6.12
N ILE A 63 10.86 -21.92 -6.68
CA ILE A 63 10.31 -20.73 -6.02
C ILE A 63 8.81 -20.90 -5.77
N GLU A 64 8.07 -21.42 -6.75
CA GLU A 64 6.63 -21.69 -6.60
C GLU A 64 6.36 -22.73 -5.51
N LYS A 65 7.06 -23.87 -5.53
CA LYS A 65 6.98 -24.87 -4.46
C LYS A 65 7.35 -24.30 -3.10
N THR A 66 8.36 -23.43 -3.02
CA THR A 66 8.76 -22.79 -1.77
C THR A 66 7.66 -21.85 -1.25
N ILE A 67 7.03 -21.08 -2.14
CA ILE A 67 5.92 -20.20 -1.79
C ILE A 67 4.72 -21.02 -1.30
N GLU A 68 4.36 -22.09 -1.99
CA GLU A 68 3.29 -23.00 -1.58
C GLU A 68 3.57 -23.65 -0.22
N HIS A 69 4.80 -24.16 -0.02
CA HIS A 69 5.22 -24.76 1.26
C HIS A 69 5.22 -23.76 2.42
N MET A 70 5.43 -22.47 2.14
CA MET A 70 5.27 -21.39 3.13
C MET A 70 3.80 -21.08 3.46
N GLY A 71 2.85 -21.82 2.90
CA GLY A 71 1.40 -21.62 3.05
C GLY A 71 0.83 -20.65 2.01
N GLY A 72 1.56 -20.39 0.93
CA GLY A 72 1.13 -19.59 -0.20
C GLY A 72 0.88 -18.12 0.13
N LEU A 73 0.11 -17.47 -0.73
CA LEU A 73 -0.27 -16.08 -0.55
C LEU A 73 -1.19 -15.89 0.67
N ASP A 74 -2.00 -16.89 1.02
CA ASP A 74 -2.87 -16.87 2.20
C ASP A 74 -2.08 -16.74 3.49
N ALA A 75 -1.03 -17.55 3.68
CA ALA A 75 -0.17 -17.45 4.86
C ALA A 75 0.56 -16.10 4.90
N TYR A 76 0.97 -15.60 3.74
CA TYR A 76 1.51 -14.24 3.61
C TYR A 76 0.48 -13.17 4.03
N GLN A 77 -0.74 -13.20 3.52
CA GLN A 77 -1.81 -12.25 3.84
C GLN A 77 -2.18 -12.32 5.32
N LYS A 78 -2.31 -13.53 5.90
CA LYS A 78 -2.54 -13.75 7.34
C LYS A 78 -1.39 -13.20 8.18
N ALA A 79 -0.14 -13.44 7.79
CA ALA A 79 1.03 -12.87 8.47
C ALA A 79 1.08 -11.33 8.37
N SER A 80 0.69 -10.77 7.23
CA SER A 80 0.56 -9.33 6.99
C SER A 80 -0.55 -8.71 7.85
N LEU A 81 -1.72 -9.34 7.90
CA LEU A 81 -2.86 -8.99 8.77
C LEU A 81 -2.50 -9.01 10.26
N LEU A 82 -1.77 -10.03 10.73
CA LEU A 82 -1.23 -10.10 12.09
C LEU A 82 -0.21 -8.97 12.37
N GLY A 83 0.46 -8.49 11.32
CA GLY A 83 1.31 -7.30 11.33
C GLY A 83 0.53 -5.98 11.33
N GLN A 84 -0.73 -5.97 10.89
CA GLN A 84 -1.62 -4.82 10.75
C GLN A 84 -2.61 -4.62 11.92
N ASP A 85 -2.61 -5.47 12.96
CA ASP A 85 -3.38 -5.30 14.22
C ASP A 85 -3.41 -3.82 14.66
N LYS A 86 -4.51 -3.32 15.24
CA LYS A 86 -4.83 -1.90 15.52
C LYS A 86 -3.69 -1.07 16.16
N ARG A 87 -2.72 -1.72 16.79
CA ARG A 87 -1.50 -1.14 17.39
C ARG A 87 -0.30 -0.99 16.44
N ARG A 88 -0.43 -1.43 15.18
CA ARG A 88 0.71 -1.74 14.29
C ARG A 88 0.55 -1.28 12.84
N GLY A 89 -0.57 -0.71 12.42
CA GLY A 89 -0.76 -0.19 11.04
C GLY A 89 -2.09 0.52 10.81
N GLY A 90 -3.15 0.10 11.51
CA GLY A 90 -4.44 0.79 11.50
C GLY A 90 -5.17 0.70 10.16
N ASP A 91 -6.49 0.88 10.24
CA ASP A 91 -7.36 1.00 9.08
C ASP A 91 -7.10 2.34 8.38
N SER A 92 -6.36 2.29 7.26
CA SER A 92 -5.93 3.49 6.51
C SER A 92 -7.09 4.27 5.92
N SER A 93 -8.24 3.62 5.71
CA SER A 93 -9.48 4.27 5.24
C SER A 93 -9.91 5.40 6.17
N LYS A 94 -9.74 5.25 7.49
CA LYS A 94 -10.12 6.29 8.46
C LYS A 94 -9.34 7.58 8.30
N TRP A 95 -8.03 7.47 8.04
CA TRP A 95 -7.22 8.64 7.76
C TRP A 95 -7.69 9.30 6.46
N PHE A 96 -7.92 8.49 5.42
CA PHE A 96 -8.42 8.97 4.14
C PHE A 96 -9.78 9.68 4.25
N ILE A 97 -10.77 9.08 4.91
CA ILE A 97 -12.07 9.69 5.15
C ILE A 97 -11.92 10.99 5.94
N LYS A 98 -11.08 11.02 6.99
CA LYS A 98 -10.80 12.27 7.72
C LYS A 98 -10.26 13.36 6.79
N GLN A 99 -9.34 13.03 5.87
CA GLN A 99 -8.83 14.00 4.92
C GLN A 99 -9.92 14.46 3.95
N LEU A 100 -10.70 13.54 3.40
CA LEU A 100 -11.78 13.85 2.46
C LEU A 100 -12.81 14.80 3.06
N LEU A 101 -13.16 14.60 4.33
CA LEU A 101 -14.07 15.49 5.07
C LEU A 101 -13.48 16.88 5.35
N SER A 102 -12.16 17.03 5.32
CA SER A 102 -11.48 18.34 5.49
C SER A 102 -11.20 19.08 4.18
N LEU A 103 -11.47 18.48 3.02
CA LEU A 103 -11.24 19.13 1.74
C LEU A 103 -12.34 20.17 1.45
N LYS A 104 -11.96 21.22 0.72
CA LYS A 104 -12.91 22.15 0.13
C LYS A 104 -13.79 21.43 -0.89
N LYS A 105 -15.00 21.95 -1.09
CA LYS A 105 -15.97 21.50 -2.10
C LYS A 105 -15.29 21.45 -3.49
N PRO A 106 -15.10 20.26 -4.09
CA PRO A 106 -14.52 20.14 -5.42
C PRO A 106 -15.45 20.75 -6.47
N THR A 107 -14.87 21.25 -7.56
CA THR A 107 -15.62 21.86 -8.67
C THR A 107 -16.64 20.91 -9.29
N GLU A 108 -16.37 19.60 -9.28
CA GLU A 108 -17.31 18.57 -9.79
C GLU A 108 -18.62 18.51 -8.98
N PHE A 109 -18.59 18.98 -7.73
CA PHE A 109 -19.78 19.12 -6.88
C PHE A 109 -20.20 20.57 -6.73
N GLU A 110 -19.68 21.52 -7.51
CA GLU A 110 -20.01 22.96 -7.39
C GLU A 110 -21.52 23.20 -7.39
N ASN A 111 -22.25 22.51 -8.26
CA ASN A 111 -23.72 22.53 -8.37
C ASN A 111 -24.44 21.61 -7.35
N ASP A 112 -23.80 21.23 -6.25
CA ASP A 112 -24.42 20.50 -5.14
C ASP A 112 -24.59 21.45 -3.95
N ASP A 113 -25.71 22.15 -3.88
CA ASP A 113 -25.99 23.16 -2.85
C ASP A 113 -25.99 22.59 -1.42
N ASN A 114 -26.15 21.27 -1.30
CA ASN A 114 -26.18 20.55 -0.03
C ASN A 114 -24.86 19.82 0.30
N TYR A 115 -23.76 20.14 -0.40
CA TYR A 115 -22.45 19.56 -0.13
C TYR A 115 -21.94 19.96 1.25
N ILE A 116 -21.73 18.98 2.14
CA ILE A 116 -21.25 19.24 3.51
C ILE A 116 -19.94 18.48 3.71
N ALA A 117 -18.83 19.22 3.81
CA ALA A 117 -17.55 18.72 4.31
C ALA A 117 -17.17 17.35 3.74
N GLY A 118 -16.96 17.24 2.42
CA GLY A 118 -16.62 15.96 1.79
C GLY A 118 -17.80 15.02 1.53
N LYS A 119 -19.03 15.37 1.92
CA LYS A 119 -20.23 14.54 1.75
C LYS A 119 -21.19 15.17 0.74
N PRO A 120 -21.21 14.70 -0.52
CA PRO A 120 -22.21 15.13 -1.49
C PRO A 120 -23.61 14.63 -1.10
N SER A 121 -24.65 15.27 -1.65
CA SER A 121 -26.05 14.93 -1.39
C SER A 121 -26.45 13.58 -2.01
N ASN A 122 -27.51 12.93 -1.50
CA ASN A 122 -27.82 11.52 -1.80
C ASN A 122 -27.95 11.15 -3.29
N SER A 123 -28.18 12.09 -4.21
CA SER A 123 -28.19 11.83 -5.66
C SER A 123 -26.79 11.82 -6.28
N LYS A 124 -25.79 12.40 -5.63
CA LYS A 124 -24.39 12.46 -6.04
C LYS A 124 -23.51 11.73 -5.03
N THR A 125 -22.78 10.71 -5.46
CA THR A 125 -21.85 9.98 -4.58
C THR A 125 -20.45 9.99 -5.19
N TYR A 126 -19.42 9.83 -4.37
CA TYR A 126 -18.10 9.49 -4.91
C TYR A 126 -18.08 8.02 -5.31
N SER A 127 -17.72 7.73 -6.56
CA SER A 127 -17.27 6.39 -6.93
C SER A 127 -15.82 6.19 -6.49
N LEU A 128 -15.58 5.08 -5.79
CA LEU A 128 -14.28 4.71 -5.24
C LEU A 128 -13.89 3.31 -5.72
N LEU A 129 -12.65 3.15 -6.19
CA LEU A 129 -12.05 1.84 -6.44
C LEU A 129 -10.93 1.57 -5.42
N ASP A 130 -11.12 0.56 -4.57
CA ASP A 130 -10.16 0.09 -3.58
C ASP A 130 -9.40 -1.12 -4.13
N ILE A 131 -8.14 -0.94 -4.49
CA ILE A 131 -7.31 -1.94 -5.14
C ILE A 131 -6.46 -2.64 -4.08
N GLY A 132 -6.37 -3.96 -4.13
CA GLY A 132 -5.66 -4.76 -3.13
C GLY A 132 -6.38 -4.78 -1.77
N ALA A 133 -7.71 -4.69 -1.79
CA ALA A 133 -8.51 -4.54 -0.59
C ALA A 133 -8.61 -5.87 0.17
N VAL A 134 -8.26 -5.84 1.46
CA VAL A 134 -8.41 -7.03 2.32
C VAL A 134 -9.85 -7.24 2.79
N SER A 135 -10.65 -6.18 2.85
CA SER A 135 -12.08 -6.26 3.13
C SER A 135 -12.87 -5.32 2.23
N GLY A 136 -14.03 -5.78 1.75
CA GLY A 136 -14.95 -4.96 0.97
C GLY A 136 -15.77 -3.98 1.84
N SER A 137 -15.66 -4.09 3.17
CA SER A 137 -16.43 -3.28 4.13
C SER A 137 -15.74 -1.99 4.60
N ASN A 138 -14.53 -1.69 4.11
CA ASN A 138 -13.70 -0.55 4.54
C ASN A 138 -14.45 0.79 4.55
N TYR A 139 -15.36 1.01 3.59
CA TYR A 139 -16.10 2.27 3.41
C TYR A 139 -17.61 2.11 3.66
N SER A 140 -18.04 1.01 4.28
CA SER A 140 -19.47 0.70 4.49
C SER A 140 -20.20 1.78 5.31
N LYS A 141 -19.52 2.40 6.28
CA LYS A 141 -20.07 3.49 7.10
C LYS A 141 -20.35 4.76 6.29
N GLU A 142 -19.59 4.96 5.22
CA GLU A 142 -19.68 6.07 4.30
C GLU A 142 -20.58 5.75 3.09
N GLY A 143 -21.21 4.57 3.05
CA GLY A 143 -21.99 4.08 1.90
C GLY A 143 -23.13 4.99 1.41
N LYS A 144 -23.57 5.95 2.23
CA LYS A 144 -24.55 6.99 1.82
C LYS A 144 -23.97 8.01 0.84
N TRP A 145 -22.65 8.19 0.82
CA TRP A 145 -21.98 9.24 0.03
C TRP A 145 -20.70 8.74 -0.69
N ILE A 146 -20.29 7.48 -0.46
CA ILE A 146 -19.24 6.78 -1.20
C ILE A 146 -19.80 5.45 -1.74
N LYS A 147 -19.78 5.30 -3.06
CA LYS A 147 -20.01 4.03 -3.75
C LYS A 147 -18.67 3.35 -4.00
N ALA A 148 -18.24 2.51 -3.06
CA ALA A 148 -16.97 1.80 -3.14
C ALA A 148 -17.10 0.47 -3.88
N LYS A 149 -16.12 0.17 -4.74
CA LYS A 149 -15.85 -1.14 -5.32
C LYS A 149 -14.48 -1.60 -4.85
N ALA A 150 -14.37 -2.85 -4.40
CA ALA A 150 -13.13 -3.43 -3.91
C ALA A 150 -12.65 -4.54 -4.86
N ILE A 151 -11.36 -4.55 -5.22
CA ILE A 151 -10.74 -5.60 -6.01
C ILE A 151 -9.45 -6.12 -5.34
N ASP A 152 -9.14 -7.39 -5.51
CA ASP A 152 -7.87 -8.00 -5.09
C ASP A 152 -7.49 -9.16 -6.03
N LEU A 153 -6.20 -9.48 -6.15
CA LEU A 153 -5.75 -10.59 -6.99
C LEU A 153 -6.21 -11.94 -6.42
N ASN A 154 -6.29 -12.05 -5.10
CA ASN A 154 -6.67 -13.25 -4.34
C ASN A 154 -7.47 -12.82 -3.10
N PRO A 155 -8.75 -12.44 -3.28
CA PRO A 155 -9.59 -11.93 -2.21
C PRO A 155 -9.87 -13.00 -1.15
N GLN A 156 -9.96 -12.57 0.10
CA GLN A 156 -10.32 -13.40 1.26
C GLN A 156 -11.71 -13.05 1.83
N ASP A 157 -12.35 -12.02 1.27
CA ASP A 157 -13.65 -11.48 1.66
C ASP A 157 -14.56 -11.54 0.41
N SER A 158 -15.78 -12.05 0.57
CA SER A 158 -16.75 -12.22 -0.52
C SER A 158 -17.23 -10.90 -1.11
N LEU A 159 -17.03 -9.78 -0.40
CA LEU A 159 -17.32 -8.43 -0.90
C LEU A 159 -16.19 -7.85 -1.77
N VAL A 160 -15.08 -8.57 -1.94
CA VAL A 160 -13.94 -8.14 -2.76
C VAL A 160 -13.91 -8.95 -4.05
N GLU A 161 -13.97 -8.25 -5.19
CA GLU A 161 -13.93 -8.88 -6.51
C GLU A 161 -12.51 -9.38 -6.82
N LYS A 162 -12.40 -10.63 -7.29
CA LYS A 162 -11.13 -11.19 -7.75
C LYS A 162 -10.74 -10.57 -9.08
N ALA A 163 -9.71 -9.71 -9.10
CA ALA A 163 -9.22 -9.11 -10.33
C ALA A 163 -7.76 -8.66 -10.25
N ASP A 164 -7.04 -8.73 -11.38
CA ASP A 164 -5.71 -8.13 -11.52
C ASP A 164 -5.85 -6.70 -12.03
N PHE A 165 -5.37 -5.71 -11.26
CA PHE A 165 -5.42 -4.30 -11.65
C PHE A 165 -4.65 -3.99 -12.95
N PHE A 166 -3.57 -4.72 -13.25
CA PHE A 166 -2.80 -4.50 -14.47
C PHE A 166 -3.58 -4.89 -15.73
N GLU A 167 -4.42 -5.91 -15.62
CA GLU A 167 -5.27 -6.42 -16.70
C GLU A 167 -6.70 -5.85 -16.63
N TYR A 168 -7.08 -5.21 -15.52
CA TYR A 168 -8.42 -4.68 -15.31
C TYR A 168 -8.79 -3.65 -16.38
N PRO A 169 -9.89 -3.81 -17.13
CA PRO A 169 -10.20 -2.90 -18.24
C PRO A 169 -10.27 -1.45 -17.75
N ILE A 170 -9.74 -0.52 -18.55
CA ILE A 170 -9.91 0.90 -18.27
C ILE A 170 -11.41 1.20 -18.36
N PRO A 171 -12.05 1.67 -17.28
CA PRO A 171 -13.50 1.84 -17.29
C PRO A 171 -13.88 3.03 -18.19
N ALA A 172 -15.01 2.89 -18.90
CA ALA A 172 -15.59 4.00 -19.64
C ALA A 172 -15.99 5.14 -18.69
N GLU A 173 -16.65 4.77 -17.57
CA GLU A 173 -16.93 5.65 -16.44
C GLU A 173 -15.79 5.59 -15.43
N LYS A 174 -14.95 6.62 -15.43
CA LYS A 174 -13.82 6.72 -14.52
C LYS A 174 -14.26 7.03 -13.09
N TYR A 175 -13.44 6.61 -12.14
CA TYR A 175 -13.67 6.81 -10.72
C TYR A 175 -13.30 8.23 -10.27
N GLN A 176 -13.97 8.73 -9.23
CA GLN A 176 -13.54 9.95 -8.54
C GLN A 176 -12.39 9.67 -7.55
N ILE A 177 -12.33 8.47 -6.97
CA ILE A 177 -11.32 8.09 -5.98
C ILE A 177 -10.71 6.73 -6.34
N LEU A 178 -9.39 6.63 -6.30
CA LEU A 178 -8.65 5.36 -6.36
C LEU A 178 -7.79 5.21 -5.10
N CYS A 179 -7.80 4.01 -4.52
CA CYS A 179 -6.98 3.66 -3.36
C CYS A 179 -5.95 2.58 -3.74
N LEU A 180 -4.68 2.87 -3.48
CA LEU A 180 -3.53 1.97 -3.58
C LEU A 180 -2.85 1.86 -2.20
N SER A 181 -3.62 1.44 -1.20
CA SER A 181 -3.14 1.32 0.17
C SER A 181 -2.31 0.04 0.34
N LEU A 182 -1.00 0.20 0.55
CA LEU A 182 -0.04 -0.91 0.71
C LEU A 182 0.07 -1.84 -0.51
N VAL A 183 -0.35 -1.43 -1.70
CA VAL A 183 -0.32 -2.28 -2.91
C VAL A 183 1.01 -2.18 -3.66
N ILE A 184 1.51 -0.96 -3.85
CA ILE A 184 2.69 -0.70 -4.69
C ILE A 184 3.94 -1.42 -4.15
N ASN A 185 4.08 -1.51 -2.82
CA ASN A 185 5.17 -2.23 -2.17
C ASN A 185 5.14 -3.76 -2.37
N PHE A 186 4.03 -4.35 -2.82
CA PHE A 186 3.94 -5.77 -3.15
C PHE A 186 4.37 -6.12 -4.56
N VAL A 187 4.32 -5.14 -5.48
CA VAL A 187 4.76 -5.36 -6.86
C VAL A 187 6.26 -5.63 -6.86
N GLY A 188 6.68 -6.81 -7.33
CA GLY A 188 8.08 -7.24 -7.31
C GLY A 188 8.98 -6.46 -8.27
N ASP A 189 8.44 -6.14 -9.45
CA ASP A 189 9.13 -5.40 -10.51
C ASP A 189 9.04 -3.87 -10.31
N ASN A 190 10.17 -3.18 -10.43
CA ASN A 190 10.26 -1.74 -10.17
C ASN A 190 9.63 -0.86 -11.25
N LYS A 191 9.57 -1.32 -12.51
CA LYS A 191 8.87 -0.63 -13.60
C LYS A 191 7.37 -0.82 -13.46
N LYS A 192 6.91 -2.05 -13.17
CA LYS A 192 5.49 -2.34 -12.91
C LYS A 192 4.91 -1.48 -11.78
N ARG A 193 5.70 -1.13 -10.76
CA ARG A 193 5.29 -0.13 -9.74
C ARG A 193 4.96 1.22 -10.35
N GLY A 194 5.83 1.74 -11.20
CA GLY A 194 5.59 3.01 -11.91
C GLY A 194 4.39 2.91 -12.84
N ILE A 195 4.26 1.80 -13.57
CA ILE A 195 3.11 1.54 -14.45
C ILE A 195 1.80 1.44 -13.68
N MET A 196 1.77 0.85 -12.48
CA MET A 196 0.59 0.82 -11.62
C MET A 196 0.11 2.24 -11.28
N ILE A 197 1.03 3.13 -10.92
CA ILE A 197 0.71 4.54 -10.63
C ILE A 197 0.24 5.26 -11.91
N ALA A 198 0.94 5.04 -13.04
CA ALA A 198 0.55 5.62 -14.33
C ALA A 198 -0.84 5.14 -14.78
N ARG A 199 -1.17 3.86 -14.52
CA ARG A 199 -2.46 3.27 -14.82
C ARG A 199 -3.57 3.91 -13.97
N ALA A 200 -3.32 4.21 -12.70
CA ALA A 200 -4.29 4.92 -11.85
C ALA A 200 -4.74 6.26 -12.47
N ASN A 201 -3.88 6.96 -13.22
CA ASN A 201 -4.26 8.18 -13.94
C ASN A 201 -5.38 7.91 -14.96
N LYS A 202 -5.38 6.74 -15.63
CA LYS A 202 -6.40 6.37 -16.63
C LYS A 202 -7.74 5.98 -16.01
N PHE A 203 -7.74 5.53 -14.77
CA PHE A 203 -8.94 5.18 -14.01
C PHE A 203 -9.62 6.37 -13.35
N LEU A 204 -8.91 7.50 -13.20
CA LEU A 204 -9.42 8.69 -12.52
C LEU A 204 -9.99 9.73 -13.50
N VAL A 205 -11.11 10.33 -13.12
CA VAL A 205 -11.61 11.57 -13.73
C VAL A 205 -10.61 12.72 -13.57
N LYS A 206 -10.76 13.79 -14.36
CA LYS A 206 -10.02 15.04 -14.12
C LYS A 206 -10.34 15.53 -12.70
N ASN A 207 -9.33 15.96 -11.95
CA ASN A 207 -9.45 16.32 -10.52
C ASN A 207 -9.83 15.16 -9.59
N GLY A 208 -9.78 13.90 -10.03
CA GLY A 208 -9.94 12.74 -9.16
C GLY A 208 -8.81 12.61 -8.12
N LEU A 209 -9.07 11.85 -7.06
CA LEU A 209 -8.16 11.61 -5.94
C LEU A 209 -7.48 10.25 -6.03
N LEU A 210 -6.16 10.25 -5.81
CA LEU A 210 -5.36 9.04 -5.65
C LEU A 210 -4.84 8.95 -4.22
N PHE A 211 -5.33 7.98 -3.45
CA PHE A 211 -4.85 7.69 -2.10
C PHE A 211 -3.81 6.57 -2.16
N ILE A 212 -2.60 6.84 -1.66
CA ILE A 212 -1.49 5.88 -1.62
C ILE A 212 -1.02 5.72 -0.17
N VAL A 213 -0.80 4.48 0.24
CA VAL A 213 -0.11 4.18 1.51
C VAL A 213 1.09 3.29 1.22
N LEU A 214 2.24 3.64 1.79
CA LEU A 214 3.47 2.86 1.70
C LEU A 214 3.99 2.54 3.10
N PRO A 215 4.71 1.42 3.29
CA PRO A 215 5.59 1.26 4.44
C PRO A 215 6.56 2.44 4.51
N ASN A 216 6.71 3.04 5.69
CA ASN A 216 7.61 4.16 5.92
C ASN A 216 9.05 3.91 5.41
N PRO A 217 9.63 2.71 5.59
CA PRO A 217 10.94 2.39 5.02
C PRO A 217 11.04 2.50 3.50
N CYS A 218 9.94 2.40 2.73
CA CYS A 218 9.98 2.50 1.26
C CYS A 218 10.50 3.86 0.78
N VAL A 219 10.21 4.93 1.51
CA VAL A 219 10.57 6.31 1.14
C VAL A 219 11.54 6.96 2.12
N ASN A 220 11.65 6.46 3.35
CA ASN A 220 12.54 7.03 4.37
C ASN A 220 13.74 6.12 4.72
N ASN A 221 13.81 4.89 4.19
CA ASN A 221 14.94 3.97 4.40
C ASN A 221 15.30 3.14 3.15
N SER A 222 15.18 3.72 1.96
CA SER A 222 15.53 3.06 0.70
C SER A 222 16.75 3.70 0.04
N ARG A 223 17.55 2.88 -0.67
CA ARG A 223 18.66 3.33 -1.51
C ARG A 223 18.24 4.04 -2.79
N TYR A 224 17.06 3.70 -3.30
CA TYR A 224 16.60 4.08 -4.64
C TYR A 224 15.28 4.86 -4.64
N CYS A 225 14.82 5.31 -3.48
CA CYS A 225 13.60 6.11 -3.37
C CYS A 225 13.64 6.96 -2.10
N THR A 226 13.35 8.25 -2.24
CA THR A 226 13.08 9.17 -1.13
C THR A 226 11.63 9.67 -1.21
N ASP A 227 11.12 10.29 -0.15
CA ASP A 227 9.80 10.94 -0.16
C ASP A 227 9.68 11.99 -1.28
N GLU A 228 10.68 12.86 -1.43
CA GLU A 228 10.73 13.89 -2.47
C GLU A 228 10.83 13.27 -3.86
N HIS A 229 11.63 12.22 -4.02
CA HIS A 229 11.74 11.50 -5.29
C HIS A 229 10.41 10.86 -5.69
N PHE A 230 9.72 10.22 -4.75
CA PHE A 230 8.42 9.62 -4.98
C PHE A 230 7.38 10.67 -5.38
N LYS A 231 7.35 11.82 -4.71
CA LYS A 231 6.47 12.95 -5.09
C LYS A 231 6.75 13.47 -6.49
N LYS A 232 8.03 13.58 -6.90
CA LYS A 232 8.42 13.99 -8.27
C LYS A 232 7.96 12.99 -9.34
N ILE A 233 7.99 11.68 -9.04
CA ILE A 233 7.43 10.66 -9.92
C ILE A 233 5.92 10.87 -10.11
N LEU A 234 5.19 11.11 -9.03
CA LEU A 234 3.73 11.35 -9.08
C LEU A 234 3.39 12.63 -9.87
N ASP A 235 4.15 13.71 -9.68
CA ASP A 235 4.01 14.95 -10.45
C ASP A 235 4.19 14.73 -11.96
N TYR A 236 5.24 14.00 -12.34
CA TYR A 236 5.46 13.60 -13.73
C TYR A 236 4.30 12.76 -14.28
N LEU A 237 3.73 11.89 -13.45
CA LEU A 237 2.56 11.05 -13.76
C LEU A 237 1.22 11.79 -13.70
N GLY A 238 1.25 13.12 -13.58
CA GLY A 238 0.07 13.98 -13.68
C GLY A 238 -0.71 14.13 -12.37
N PHE A 239 -0.04 13.94 -11.24
CA PHE A 239 -0.62 14.02 -9.90
C PHE A 239 0.08 15.09 -9.05
N THR A 240 -0.68 15.98 -8.41
CA THR A 240 -0.14 16.92 -7.41
C THR A 240 -0.50 16.48 -6.00
N LEU A 241 0.39 16.73 -5.03
CA LEU A 241 0.17 16.37 -3.64
C LEU A 241 -0.90 17.29 -3.03
N VAL A 242 -1.91 16.70 -2.40
CA VAL A 242 -2.92 17.42 -1.61
C VAL A 242 -2.50 17.47 -0.14
N THR A 243 -2.17 16.32 0.42
CA THR A 243 -1.73 16.19 1.82
C THR A 243 -0.97 14.89 2.01
N SER A 244 -0.10 14.84 3.01
CA SER A 244 0.62 13.64 3.41
C SER A 244 0.75 13.55 4.92
N HIS A 245 0.85 12.33 5.42
CA HIS A 245 1.13 12.07 6.83
C HIS A 245 2.16 10.96 6.97
N VAL A 246 3.17 11.18 7.80
CA VAL A 246 4.17 10.17 8.16
C VAL A 246 3.88 9.69 9.56
N SER A 247 3.67 8.38 9.70
CA SER A 247 3.63 7.70 10.99
C SER A 247 4.93 6.90 11.18
N ARG A 248 5.09 6.28 12.34
CA ARG A 248 6.26 5.41 12.62
C ARG A 248 6.46 4.31 11.56
N LYS A 249 5.36 3.75 11.03
CA LYS A 249 5.40 2.54 10.18
C LYS A 249 4.94 2.76 8.75
N LEU A 250 4.08 3.75 8.53
CA LEU A 250 3.41 4.00 7.26
C LEU A 250 3.54 5.47 6.87
N VAL A 251 3.57 5.73 5.58
CA VAL A 251 3.39 7.07 5.00
C VAL A 251 2.14 7.04 4.14
N TYR A 252 1.31 8.06 4.34
CA TYR A 252 0.03 8.26 3.68
C TYR A 252 0.15 9.46 2.76
N TYR A 253 -0.33 9.33 1.53
CA TYR A 253 -0.39 10.41 0.57
C TYR A 253 -1.78 10.48 -0.03
N LEU A 254 -2.28 11.70 -0.18
CA LEU A 254 -3.43 11.99 -1.00
C LEU A 254 -2.98 12.91 -2.14
N PHE A 255 -3.16 12.45 -3.37
CA PHE A 255 -2.84 13.19 -4.57
C PHE A 255 -4.10 13.54 -5.36
N ARG A 256 -4.01 14.60 -6.15
CA ARG A 256 -5.04 15.05 -7.09
C ARG A 256 -4.54 14.87 -8.51
N LYS A 257 -5.34 14.26 -9.39
CA LYS A 257 -5.05 14.20 -10.82
C LYS A 257 -5.25 15.58 -11.44
N ILE A 258 -4.19 16.14 -12.01
CA ILE A 258 -4.21 17.47 -12.64
C ILE A 258 -4.13 17.43 -14.18
N LYS A 259 -3.61 16.35 -14.75
CA LYS A 259 -3.51 16.17 -16.20
C LYS A 259 -3.56 14.70 -16.60
N ASP A 260 -4.03 14.43 -17.80
CA ASP A 260 -3.88 13.12 -18.43
C ASP A 260 -2.44 12.90 -18.89
N ILE A 261 -2.03 11.64 -18.91
CA ILE A 261 -0.71 11.22 -19.40
C ILE A 261 -0.84 10.27 -20.59
N ASN A 262 0.20 10.17 -21.42
CA ASN A 262 0.29 9.12 -22.42
C ASN A 262 1.08 7.93 -21.86
N ILE A 263 0.36 6.93 -21.33
CA ILE A 263 0.96 5.75 -20.70
C ILE A 263 1.78 4.90 -21.69
N GLN A 264 1.36 4.82 -22.96
CA GLN A 264 2.07 4.06 -23.99
C GLN A 264 3.42 4.70 -24.31
N LYS A 265 3.46 6.05 -24.38
CA LYS A 265 4.72 6.79 -24.55
C LYS A 265 5.65 6.56 -23.37
N ILE A 266 5.12 6.58 -22.14
CA ILE A 266 5.91 6.33 -20.92
C ILE A 266 6.47 4.90 -20.92
N GLN A 267 5.69 3.90 -21.31
CA GLN A 267 6.12 2.50 -21.36
C GLN A 267 7.21 2.24 -22.41
N LYS A 268 7.16 2.93 -23.56
CA LYS A 268 8.10 2.72 -24.68
C LYS A 268 9.36 3.59 -24.59
N ALA A 269 9.31 4.72 -23.89
CA ALA A 269 10.44 5.64 -23.77
C ALA A 269 11.49 5.13 -22.79
N LYS A 270 12.70 5.73 -22.85
CA LYS A 270 13.67 5.59 -21.77
C LYS A 270 13.06 6.13 -20.46
N PRO A 271 13.24 5.44 -19.32
CA PRO A 271 12.70 5.91 -18.04
C PRO A 271 13.16 7.34 -17.73
N LYS A 272 12.21 8.22 -17.42
CA LYS A 272 12.48 9.57 -16.94
C LYS A 272 13.07 9.56 -15.53
N PHE A 273 12.65 8.59 -14.72
CA PHE A 273 13.15 8.28 -13.38
C PHE A 273 13.71 6.85 -13.41
N PRO A 274 14.94 6.67 -13.91
CA PRO A 274 15.61 5.39 -13.85
C PRO A 274 15.97 5.03 -12.40
N LYS A 275 16.29 3.76 -12.17
CA LYS A 275 16.81 3.31 -10.88
C LYS A 275 18.21 3.91 -10.65
N VAL A 276 18.29 4.94 -9.80
CA VAL A 276 19.53 5.64 -9.44
C VAL A 276 19.73 5.59 -7.93
N LEU A 277 20.98 5.53 -7.50
CA LEU A 277 21.33 5.57 -6.07
C LEU A 277 21.08 6.98 -5.54
N LEU A 278 20.14 7.12 -4.60
CA LEU A 278 19.72 8.40 -4.04
C LEU A 278 20.18 8.59 -2.59
N ASN A 279 20.26 7.49 -1.84
CA ASN A 279 20.57 7.52 -0.42
C ASN A 279 21.29 6.24 -0.04
N ASP A 280 22.61 6.22 -0.17
CA ASP A 280 23.37 4.99 0.03
C ASP A 280 23.41 4.55 1.51
N GLY A 281 23.68 3.27 1.75
CA GLY A 281 23.82 2.72 3.09
C GLY A 281 23.47 1.23 3.18
N VAL A 282 24.29 0.49 3.93
CA VAL A 282 24.17 -0.97 4.11
C VAL A 282 22.87 -1.42 4.79
N SER A 283 22.31 -0.58 5.67
CA SER A 283 21.07 -0.87 6.40
C SER A 283 19.79 -0.48 5.64
N ARG A 284 19.92 0.03 4.41
CA ARG A 284 18.80 0.54 3.61
C ARG A 284 18.25 -0.52 2.66
N ASN A 285 16.93 -0.52 2.51
CA ASN A 285 16.24 -1.41 1.59
C ASN A 285 16.37 -0.94 0.13
N ASN A 286 15.78 -1.70 -0.79
CA ASN A 286 15.90 -1.51 -2.24
C ASN A 286 14.59 -1.11 -2.91
N PHE A 287 13.65 -0.52 -2.17
CA PHE A 287 12.41 -0.04 -2.77
C PHE A 287 12.71 1.02 -3.84
N CYS A 288 12.14 0.84 -5.01
CA CYS A 288 12.42 1.65 -6.19
C CYS A 288 11.15 1.68 -7.04
N VAL A 289 10.88 2.83 -7.63
CA VAL A 289 9.83 3.02 -8.64
C VAL A 289 10.52 3.59 -9.87
N VAL A 290 10.37 2.90 -11.00
CA VAL A 290 10.96 3.31 -12.27
C VAL A 290 9.85 3.71 -13.23
N ILE A 291 9.99 4.87 -13.88
CA ILE A 291 9.05 5.41 -14.87
C ILE A 291 9.76 6.24 -15.92
#